data_AF-A0A8T0S6Y3-F1
#
_entry.id   AF-A0A8T0S6Y3-F1
#
_cell.length_a   1.000
_cell.length_b   1.000
_cell.length_c   1.000
_cell.angle_alpha   90.00
_cell.angle_beta   90.00
_cell.angle_gamma   90.00
#
_symmetry.space_group_name_H-M   'P 1'
#
loop_
_entity.id
_entity.type
_entity.pdbx_description
1 polymer ?
#
loop_
_entity_poly.entity_id
_entity_poly.type
_entity_poly.pdbx_seq_one_letter_code
_entity_poly.pdbx_strand_id
1 'polypeptide(L)'
;MMDLSPATSLCLALLLLIPQTRSTTTGAPNTTAPCGRAWCGDLSISYLFWLAGTHPPECGGHQVFQVTCDNATGYFKNSLWTYRIHAIFYFKNSLWTRVA
;
A
#
# COMPACT_ATOMS: atom_id res chain seq x y z
N MET A 1 -19.38 26.33 -28.42
CA MET A 1 -20.39 25.38 -27.90
C MET A 1 -19.92 23.99 -28.29
N MET A 2 -19.50 23.17 -27.33
CA MET A 2 -19.06 21.81 -27.62
C MET A 2 -20.30 20.93 -27.83
N ASP A 3 -20.53 20.49 -29.07
CA ASP A 3 -21.54 19.48 -29.40
C ASP A 3 -21.13 18.13 -28.78
N LEU A 4 -21.79 17.74 -27.70
CA LEU A 4 -21.67 16.39 -27.13
C LEU A 4 -22.56 15.44 -27.94
N SER A 5 -21.92 14.57 -28.73
CA SER A 5 -22.57 13.46 -29.43
C SER A 5 -23.40 12.59 -28.47
N PRO A 6 -24.60 12.11 -28.86
CA PRO A 6 -25.52 11.37 -27.97
C PRO A 6 -24.89 10.11 -27.35
N ALA A 7 -23.84 9.55 -27.96
CA ALA A 7 -23.08 8.42 -27.41
C ALA A 7 -22.34 8.78 -26.10
N THR A 8 -21.90 10.03 -25.94
CA THR A 8 -21.20 10.49 -24.72
C THR A 8 -22.13 10.59 -23.51
N SER A 9 -23.41 10.93 -23.75
CA SER A 9 -24.45 11.00 -22.71
C SER A 9 -24.79 9.62 -22.15
N LEU A 10 -24.89 8.61 -23.01
CA LEU A 10 -25.16 7.22 -22.60
C LEU A 10 -24.00 6.62 -21.77
N CYS A 11 -22.75 6.90 -22.12
CA CYS A 11 -21.60 6.44 -21.34
C CYS A 11 -21.58 6.99 -19.90
N LEU A 12 -21.90 8.27 -19.72
CA LEU A 12 -21.96 8.88 -18.38
C LEU A 12 -23.10 8.28 -17.54
N ALA A 13 -24.22 7.94 -18.18
CA ALA A 13 -25.33 7.29 -17.49
C ALA A 13 -24.97 5.88 -16.99
N LEU A 14 -24.21 5.08 -17.75
CA LEU A 14 -23.77 3.75 -17.31
C LEU A 14 -22.80 3.79 -16.11
N LEU A 15 -21.93 4.80 -16.01
CA LEU A 15 -21.01 4.96 -14.88
C LEU A 15 -21.73 5.21 -13.54
N LEU A 16 -22.95 5.77 -13.58
CA LEU A 16 -23.77 6.03 -12.38
C LEU A 16 -24.50 4.80 -11.83
N LEU A 17 -24.60 3.70 -12.61
CA LEU A 17 -25.27 2.47 -12.18
C LEU A 17 -24.33 1.48 -11.45
N ILE A 18 -23.05 1.80 -11.30
CA ILE A 18 -22.13 0.93 -10.56
C ILE A 18 -22.42 1.09 -9.06
N PRO A 19 -22.82 0.01 -8.35
CA PRO A 19 -23.04 0.09 -6.92
C PRO A 19 -21.74 0.47 -6.22
N GLN A 20 -21.74 1.64 -5.59
CA GLN A 20 -20.64 2.11 -4.75
C GLN A 20 -20.55 1.20 -3.53
N THR A 21 -19.65 0.22 -3.56
CA THR A 21 -19.22 -0.46 -2.35
C THR A 21 -18.52 0.59 -1.49
N ARG A 22 -19.27 1.15 -0.53
CA ARG A 22 -18.68 1.90 0.57
C ARG A 22 -17.75 0.93 1.30
N SER A 23 -16.45 1.05 1.03
CA SER A 23 -15.44 0.55 1.93
C SER A 23 -15.59 1.33 3.23
N THR A 24 -16.34 0.77 4.18
CA THR A 24 -16.24 1.15 5.59
C THR A 24 -14.84 0.75 6.04
N THR A 25 -13.87 1.66 5.88
CA THR A 25 -12.59 1.57 6.55
C THR A 25 -12.84 1.86 8.02
N THR A 26 -13.13 0.82 8.78
CA THR A 26 -13.16 0.84 10.23
C THR A 26 -11.74 1.09 10.73
N GLY A 27 -11.56 2.17 11.48
CA GLY A 27 -10.34 2.43 12.27
C GLY A 27 -9.26 3.20 11.54
N ALA A 28 -9.38 4.53 11.51
CA ALA A 28 -8.21 5.39 11.38
C ALA A 28 -7.34 5.19 12.64
N PRO A 29 -6.10 4.69 12.55
CA PRO A 29 -5.18 4.78 13.66
C PRO A 29 -4.67 6.21 13.72
N ASN A 30 -5.11 6.95 14.74
CA ASN A 30 -4.50 8.22 15.14
C ASN A 30 -2.98 8.06 15.19
N THR A 31 -2.26 8.57 14.18
CA THR A 31 -0.80 8.53 14.20
C THR A 31 -0.23 9.84 13.70
N THR A 32 0.42 10.56 14.60
CA THR A 32 1.05 11.89 14.45
C THR A 32 2.21 11.93 13.43
N ALA A 33 2.39 10.89 12.61
CA ALA A 33 3.35 10.83 11.52
C ALA A 33 2.84 9.82 10.46
N PRO A 34 2.29 10.27 9.31
CA PRO A 34 1.70 9.37 8.31
C PRO A 34 2.71 8.37 7.71
N CYS A 35 4.01 8.71 7.74
CA CYS A 35 5.11 7.86 7.29
C CYS A 35 5.94 7.28 8.45
N GLY A 36 5.30 7.15 9.62
CA GLY A 36 5.93 6.59 10.82
C GLY A 36 6.31 5.11 10.64
N ARG A 37 6.94 4.55 11.66
CA ARG A 37 7.20 3.11 11.73
C ARG A 37 5.87 2.35 11.82
N ALA A 38 5.71 1.31 11.02
CA ALA A 38 4.60 0.36 11.08
C ALA A 38 5.08 -1.04 11.47
N TRP A 39 4.13 -1.91 11.77
CA TRP A 39 4.37 -3.28 12.22
C TRP A 39 3.57 -4.29 11.41
N CYS A 40 4.18 -5.44 11.13
CA CYS A 40 3.51 -6.62 10.59
C CYS A 40 3.99 -7.84 11.38
N GLY A 41 3.18 -8.32 12.32
CA GLY A 41 3.65 -9.26 13.34
C GLY A 41 4.85 -8.68 14.09
N ASP A 42 5.96 -9.43 14.10
CA ASP A 42 7.20 -9.03 14.74
C ASP A 42 8.10 -8.14 13.86
N LEU A 43 7.70 -7.86 12.62
CA LEU A 43 8.48 -7.03 11.70
C LEU A 43 8.24 -5.55 11.95
N SER A 44 9.29 -4.84 12.37
CA SER A 44 9.33 -3.37 12.39
C SER A 44 9.66 -2.83 11.00
N ILE A 45 8.69 -2.17 10.37
CA ILE A 45 8.81 -1.59 9.03
C ILE A 45 8.97 -0.08 9.16
N SER A 46 10.09 0.45 8.69
CA SER A 46 10.41 1.88 8.69
C SER A 46 11.17 2.27 7.43
N TYR A 47 11.46 3.58 7.30
CA TYR A 47 12.04 4.23 6.12
C TYR A 47 13.04 3.36 5.32
N LEU A 48 12.93 3.47 3.98
CA LEU A 48 13.30 2.53 2.90
C LEU A 48 12.30 1.41 2.61
N PHE A 49 11.44 1.05 3.57
CA PHE A 49 10.30 0.16 3.37
C PHE A 49 9.00 0.89 3.67
N TRP A 50 7.93 0.49 2.99
CA TRP A 50 6.59 0.95 3.32
C TRP A 50 5.61 -0.22 3.39
N LEU A 51 4.66 -0.16 4.31
CA LEU A 51 3.66 -1.20 4.51
C LEU A 51 2.40 -0.87 3.72
N ALA A 52 2.07 -1.72 2.76
CA ALA A 52 0.90 -1.59 1.91
C ALA A 52 -0.38 -1.54 2.75
N GLY A 53 -1.24 -0.56 2.47
CA GLY A 53 -2.51 -0.36 3.19
C GLY A 53 -2.38 0.29 4.57
N THR A 54 -1.16 0.52 5.07
CA THR A 54 -0.91 1.26 6.33
C THR A 54 -0.29 2.63 6.06
N HIS A 55 0.74 2.67 5.21
CA HIS A 55 1.36 3.93 4.81
C HIS A 55 0.63 4.51 3.59
N PRO A 56 0.40 5.83 3.55
CA PRO A 56 0.01 6.53 2.33
C PRO A 56 1.02 6.31 1.17
N PRO A 57 0.60 6.39 -0.10
CA PRO A 57 1.48 6.19 -1.26
C PRO A 57 2.73 7.09 -1.27
N GLU A 58 2.63 8.28 -0.68
CA GLU A 58 3.71 9.25 -0.56
C GLU A 58 4.80 8.84 0.44
N CYS A 59 4.52 7.92 1.36
CA CYS A 59 5.41 7.51 2.46
C CYS A 59 6.52 6.53 2.06
N GLY A 60 6.90 6.60 0.79
CA GLY A 60 7.83 5.74 0.11
C GLY A 60 8.73 6.46 -0.88
N GLY A 61 8.26 7.51 -1.56
CA GLY A 61 9.01 8.10 -2.68
C GLY A 61 9.31 7.09 -3.80
N HIS A 62 10.24 7.42 -4.69
CA HIS A 62 10.54 6.64 -5.90
C HIS A 62 11.47 5.42 -5.68
N GLN A 63 11.94 5.16 -4.46
CA GLN A 63 13.00 4.18 -4.18
C GLN A 63 12.70 3.34 -2.92
N VAL A 64 11.52 2.71 -2.86
CA VAL A 64 11.16 1.92 -1.67
C VAL A 64 10.58 0.56 -2.00
N PHE A 65 10.95 -0.40 -1.16
CA PHE A 65 10.45 -1.76 -1.22
C PHE A 65 9.10 -1.82 -0.51
N GLN A 66 8.05 -2.16 -1.27
CA GLN A 66 6.73 -2.39 -0.72
C GLN A 66 6.69 -3.70 0.06
N VAL A 67 6.26 -3.63 1.32
CA VAL A 67 5.95 -4.79 2.13
C VAL A 67 4.44 -5.01 2.10
N THR A 68 4.03 -6.23 1.79
CA THR A 68 2.64 -6.67 1.99
C THR A 68 2.57 -7.49 3.27
N CYS A 69 1.51 -7.31 4.06
CA CYS A 69 1.29 -8.06 5.29
C CYS A 69 0.06 -8.94 5.14
N ASP A 70 0.23 -10.24 5.39
CA ASP A 70 -0.86 -11.22 5.41
C ASP A 70 -0.69 -12.12 6.63
N ASN A 71 -1.75 -12.26 7.42
CA ASN A 71 -1.77 -13.04 8.67
C ASN A 71 -0.50 -12.82 9.54
N ALA A 72 -0.20 -11.55 9.83
CA ALA A 72 0.99 -11.12 10.58
C ALA A 72 2.37 -11.52 9.98
N THR A 73 2.39 -11.94 8.71
CA THR A 73 3.61 -12.29 7.97
C THR A 73 3.86 -11.27 6.85
N GLY A 74 5.09 -10.73 6.80
CA GLY A 74 5.51 -9.77 5.78
C GLY A 74 6.08 -10.44 4.53
N TYR A 75 5.81 -9.86 3.36
CA TYR A 75 6.28 -10.38 2.07
C TYR A 75 6.73 -9.27 1.12
N PHE A 76 7.77 -9.58 0.33
CA PHE A 76 8.01 -8.90 -0.94
C PHE A 76 7.32 -9.67 -2.06
N LYS A 77 6.50 -8.96 -2.83
CA LYS A 77 5.76 -9.54 -3.96
C LYS A 77 6.13 -8.78 -5.24
N ASN A 78 6.36 -9.52 -6.31
CA ASN A 78 6.33 -8.99 -7.67
C ASN A 78 5.40 -9.87 -8.52
N SER A 79 5.40 -9.70 -9.84
CA SER A 79 4.53 -10.46 -10.74
C SER A 79 4.81 -11.96 -10.79
N LEU A 80 5.98 -12.41 -10.33
CA LEU A 80 6.46 -13.78 -10.49
C LEU A 80 6.73 -14.49 -9.16
N TRP A 81 7.13 -13.74 -8.13
CA TRP A 81 7.68 -14.27 -6.91
C TRP A 81 7.05 -13.62 -5.68
N THR A 82 6.94 -14.43 -4.63
CA THR A 82 6.57 -13.98 -3.28
C THR A 82 7.65 -14.48 -2.33
N TYR A 83 8.38 -13.56 -1.73
CA TYR A 83 9.44 -13.85 -0.77
C TYR A 83 8.96 -13.51 0.63
N ARG A 84 9.07 -14.45 1.56
CA ARG A 84 8.71 -14.21 2.96
C ARG A 84 9.83 -13.43 3.63
N ILE A 85 9.49 -12.34 4.31
CA ILE A 85 10.44 -11.58 5.11
C ILE A 85 10.54 -12.23 6.49
N HIS A 86 11.76 -12.57 6.90
CA HIS A 86 12.04 -13.10 8.23
C HIS A 86 12.49 -12.01 9.21
N ALA A 87 13.31 -11.06 8.76
CA ALA A 87 13.83 -9.99 9.59
C ALA A 87 14.31 -8.81 8.75
N ILE A 88 14.17 -7.60 9.31
CA ILE A 88 14.70 -6.35 8.76
C ILE A 88 15.70 -5.77 9.78
N PHE A 89 16.92 -5.50 9.34
CA PHE A 89 17.99 -4.96 10.17
C PHE A 89 18.41 -3.57 9.70
N TYR A 90 18.42 -2.62 10.64
CA TYR A 90 18.82 -1.23 10.42
C TYR A 90 20.12 -0.98 11.22
N PHE A 91 21.26 -0.90 10.56
CA PHE A 91 22.55 -0.71 11.25
C PHE A 91 23.36 0.43 10.63
N LYS A 92 23.52 1.55 11.35
CA LYS A 92 24.49 2.64 11.10
C LYS A 92 24.78 2.95 9.60
N ASN A 93 23.76 2.99 8.73
CA ASN A 93 23.81 3.22 7.26
C ASN A 93 23.74 1.98 6.35
N SER A 94 23.53 0.79 6.90
CA SER A 94 23.27 -0.44 6.16
C SER A 94 21.87 -0.98 6.47
N LEU A 95 21.22 -1.49 5.43
CA LEU A 95 19.90 -2.10 5.47
C LEU A 95 20.01 -3.54 5.00
N TRP A 96 19.60 -4.49 5.82
CA TRP A 96 19.62 -5.91 5.46
C TRP A 96 18.24 -6.51 5.67
N THR A 97 17.76 -7.28 4.70
CA THR A 97 16.53 -8.04 4.85
C THR A 97 16.83 -9.51 4.62
N ARG A 98 16.45 -10.35 5.58
CA ARG A 98 16.51 -11.80 5.41
C ARG A 98 15.18 -12.27 4.83
N VAL A 99 15.25 -12.96 3.69
CA VAL A 99 14.09 -13.56 3.02
C VAL A 99 14.23 -15.08 2.94
N ALA A 100 13.10 -15.77 2.81
CA ALA A 100 13.00 -17.19 2.47
C ALA A 100 12.18 -17.39 1.20
#